data_AF-A0A540X906-F1
#
_entry.id   AF-A0A540X906-F1
#
_cell.length_a   1.000
_cell.length_b   1.000
_cell.length_c   1.000
_cell.angle_alpha   90.00
_cell.angle_beta   90.00
_cell.angle_gamma   90.00
#
_symmetry.space_group_name_H-M   'P 1'
#
loop_
_entity.id
_entity.type
_entity.pdbx_description
1 polymer ?
#
loop_
_entity_poly.entity_id
_entity_poly.type
_entity_poly.pdbx_seq_one_letter_code
_entity_poly.pdbx_strand_id
1 'polypeptide(L)'
;MAVLLAAVLAQAPGPASLTLPHYRLHLRVDESVDADALRSLAGSGTVLWLSTRSNMLRDSTLEALKSFPEVYVQVRPPLLEAHARQLGRAPRVGLWVDSSTLDASGWHHRLGPRAVAVEVRGVLDVDVASRVADVRPSRVAWFPGPEDASLAGWGEFVQLPGAKLLGPIALGGRDVALGAWSWRSSASRVLLWTDAKGRALGGAVRRIRVREPLDEVTLVALFVQEPATELELEVGADPESLGYARAWVERLEAAVSGSAR
;
A
#
# COMPACT_ATOMS: atom_id res chain seq x y z
N MET A 1 43.33 6.88 -8.11
CA MET A 1 43.00 5.44 -8.21
C MET A 1 41.57 5.16 -7.71
N ALA A 2 40.57 5.83 -8.27
CA ALA A 2 39.15 5.69 -7.85
C ALA A 2 38.15 5.75 -9.02
N VAL A 3 38.63 5.91 -10.25
CA VAL A 3 37.77 6.06 -11.45
C VAL A 3 37.53 4.71 -12.16
N LEU A 4 38.19 3.64 -11.73
CA LEU A 4 38.13 2.33 -12.37
C LEU A 4 37.09 1.36 -11.77
N LEU A 5 36.44 1.68 -10.64
CA LEU A 5 35.42 0.80 -10.05
C LEU A 5 34.00 1.03 -10.62
N ALA A 6 33.70 2.20 -11.19
CA ALA A 6 32.38 2.49 -11.73
C ALA A 6 32.15 1.85 -13.13
N ALA A 7 33.22 1.59 -13.89
CA ALA A 7 33.12 1.01 -15.23
C ALA A 7 32.99 -0.52 -15.23
N VAL A 8 33.36 -1.21 -14.15
CA VAL A 8 33.34 -2.68 -14.07
C VAL A 8 31.95 -3.23 -13.71
N LEU A 9 31.08 -2.42 -13.08
CA LEU A 9 29.68 -2.80 -12.83
C LEU A 9 28.76 -2.66 -14.05
N ALA A 10 29.22 -2.00 -15.12
CA ALA A 10 28.44 -1.79 -16.35
C ALA A 10 28.61 -2.90 -17.41
N GLN A 11 29.48 -3.89 -17.16
CA GLN A 11 29.75 -5.00 -18.08
C GLN A 11 29.57 -6.40 -17.45
N ALA A 12 28.85 -6.49 -16.33
CA ALA A 12 28.35 -7.78 -15.90
C ALA A 12 27.19 -8.18 -16.84
N PRO A 13 27.19 -9.37 -17.49
CA PRO A 13 25.98 -9.91 -18.07
C PRO A 13 24.91 -9.89 -16.97
N GLY A 14 23.79 -9.21 -17.24
CA GLY A 14 22.79 -8.88 -16.22
C GLY A 14 22.37 -10.12 -15.42
N PRO A 15 22.09 -10.00 -14.12
CA PRO A 15 21.65 -11.14 -13.34
C PRO A 15 20.39 -11.73 -13.99
N ALA A 16 20.51 -13.01 -14.35
CA ALA A 16 19.41 -13.84 -14.81
C ALA A 16 18.29 -13.84 -13.77
N SER A 17 17.06 -13.59 -14.22
CA SER A 17 15.78 -13.74 -13.50
C SER A 17 15.73 -13.15 -12.08
N LEU A 18 14.92 -12.09 -11.92
CA LEU A 18 14.50 -11.58 -10.62
C LEU A 18 13.80 -12.66 -9.78
N THR A 19 14.52 -13.28 -8.84
CA THR A 19 13.88 -14.04 -7.77
C THR A 19 13.42 -13.03 -6.71
N LEU A 20 12.11 -12.80 -6.61
CA LEU A 20 11.50 -11.90 -5.63
C LEU A 20 10.90 -12.70 -4.46
N PRO A 21 11.69 -13.21 -3.51
CA PRO A 21 11.12 -13.85 -2.34
C PRO A 21 10.29 -12.81 -1.59
N HIS A 22 8.96 -12.99 -1.61
CA HIS A 22 7.98 -12.18 -0.87
C HIS A 22 7.67 -10.79 -1.42
N TYR A 23 7.48 -10.65 -2.74
CA TYR A 23 6.91 -9.40 -3.29
C TYR A 23 5.56 -9.06 -2.63
N ARG A 24 5.27 -7.76 -2.53
CA ARG A 24 3.96 -7.26 -2.10
C ARG A 24 3.41 -6.28 -3.10
N LEU A 25 2.30 -6.64 -3.73
CA LEU A 25 1.56 -5.79 -4.66
C LEU A 25 0.24 -5.33 -4.03
N HIS A 26 0.16 -4.05 -3.73
CA HIS A 26 -1.02 -3.36 -3.21
C HIS A 26 -1.94 -2.98 -4.37
N LEU A 27 -3.16 -3.50 -4.38
CA LEU A 27 -4.17 -3.18 -5.38
C LEU A 27 -5.26 -2.34 -4.71
N ARG A 28 -5.41 -1.07 -5.12
CA ARG A 28 -6.53 -0.23 -4.69
C ARG A 28 -7.64 -0.33 -5.72
N VAL A 29 -8.77 -0.88 -5.32
CA VAL A 29 -9.87 -1.24 -6.20
C VAL A 29 -11.17 -0.64 -5.67
N ASP A 30 -12.06 -0.20 -6.56
CA ASP A 30 -13.41 0.24 -6.19
C ASP A 30 -14.40 -0.93 -6.14
N GLU A 31 -15.42 -0.84 -5.28
CA GLU A 31 -16.49 -1.84 -5.16
C GLU A 31 -17.28 -2.10 -6.45
N SER A 32 -17.15 -1.24 -7.47
CA SER A 32 -17.79 -1.43 -8.78
C SER A 32 -17.19 -2.58 -9.59
N VAL A 33 -15.98 -3.04 -9.25
CA VAL A 33 -15.37 -4.21 -9.91
C VAL A 33 -16.13 -5.48 -9.55
N ASP A 34 -16.44 -6.28 -10.57
CA ASP A 34 -17.17 -7.53 -10.38
C ASP A 34 -16.35 -8.59 -9.64
N ALA A 35 -17.03 -9.58 -9.06
CA ALA A 35 -16.41 -10.59 -8.23
C ALA A 35 -15.43 -11.49 -9.00
N ASP A 36 -15.68 -11.77 -10.28
CA ASP A 36 -14.82 -12.64 -11.09
C ASP A 36 -13.54 -11.89 -11.49
N ALA A 37 -13.66 -10.63 -11.88
CA ALA A 37 -12.53 -9.74 -12.09
C ALA A 37 -11.68 -9.60 -10.82
N LEU A 38 -12.30 -9.40 -9.63
CA LEU A 38 -11.56 -9.37 -8.36
C LEU A 38 -10.80 -10.68 -8.13
N ARG A 39 -11.42 -11.85 -8.31
CA ARG A 39 -10.73 -13.14 -8.14
C ARG A 39 -9.53 -13.28 -9.08
N SER A 40 -9.63 -12.76 -10.30
CA SER A 40 -8.54 -12.81 -11.27
C SER A 40 -7.31 -11.97 -10.89
N LEU A 41 -7.44 -11.06 -9.91
CA LEU A 41 -6.35 -10.25 -9.38
C LEU A 41 -5.71 -10.85 -8.12
N ALA A 42 -6.19 -12.01 -7.66
CA ALA A 42 -5.62 -12.69 -6.51
C ALA A 42 -4.29 -13.36 -6.90
N GLY A 43 -3.22 -12.96 -6.22
CA GLY A 43 -1.90 -13.59 -6.29
C GLY A 43 -1.37 -13.81 -4.88
N SER A 44 -0.36 -14.67 -4.74
CA SER A 44 0.30 -15.01 -3.47
C SER A 44 0.88 -13.81 -2.73
N GLY A 45 1.33 -12.79 -3.47
CA GLY A 45 1.87 -11.53 -2.94
C GLY A 45 0.89 -10.34 -2.95
N THR A 46 -0.39 -10.53 -3.26
CA THR A 46 -1.32 -9.39 -3.42
C THR A 46 -1.97 -8.96 -2.11
N VAL A 47 -2.09 -7.64 -1.93
CA VAL A 47 -2.80 -6.99 -0.81
C VAL A 47 -3.91 -6.13 -1.41
N LEU A 48 -5.16 -6.51 -1.18
CA LEU A 48 -6.31 -5.81 -1.73
C LEU A 48 -6.79 -4.69 -0.78
N TRP A 49 -7.01 -3.50 -1.34
CA TRP A 49 -7.62 -2.35 -0.66
C TRP A 49 -8.90 -2.01 -1.41
N LEU A 50 -10.05 -2.40 -0.84
CA LEU A 50 -11.35 -2.20 -1.46
C LEU A 50 -11.97 -0.89 -0.96
N SER A 51 -12.09 0.10 -1.83
CA SER A 51 -12.88 1.31 -1.60
C SER A 51 -14.36 0.96 -1.72
N THR A 52 -15.16 1.39 -0.76
CA THR A 52 -16.60 1.12 -0.72
C THR A 52 -17.38 2.42 -0.84
N ARG A 53 -18.49 2.39 -1.57
CA ARG A 53 -19.52 3.43 -1.58
C ARG A 53 -20.53 3.18 -0.47
N SER A 54 -20.76 1.90 -0.13
CA SER A 54 -21.59 1.50 1.00
C SER A 54 -20.91 0.42 1.84
N ASN A 55 -21.21 0.34 3.14
CA ASN A 55 -20.69 -0.72 4.00
C ASN A 55 -21.32 -2.10 3.73
N MET A 56 -22.27 -2.20 2.80
CA MET A 56 -22.93 -3.44 2.41
C MET A 56 -22.28 -3.98 1.15
N LEU A 57 -21.47 -5.02 1.32
CA LEU A 57 -20.85 -5.72 0.20
C LEU A 57 -21.81 -6.73 -0.40
N ARG A 58 -21.66 -7.05 -1.69
CA ARG A 58 -22.37 -8.18 -2.28
C ARG A 58 -21.78 -9.47 -1.74
N ASP A 59 -22.60 -10.51 -1.58
CA ASP A 59 -22.13 -11.83 -1.15
C ASP A 59 -21.06 -12.38 -2.12
N SER A 60 -21.23 -12.16 -3.42
CA SER A 60 -20.22 -12.54 -4.43
C SER A 60 -18.88 -11.83 -4.23
N THR A 61 -18.90 -10.54 -3.88
CA THR A 61 -17.70 -9.77 -3.56
C THR A 61 -17.03 -10.33 -2.32
N LEU A 62 -17.77 -10.60 -1.24
CA LEU A 62 -17.23 -11.18 -0.01
C LEU A 62 -16.55 -12.54 -0.24
N GLU A 63 -17.14 -13.39 -1.08
CA GLU A 63 -16.50 -14.65 -1.48
C GLU A 63 -15.23 -14.42 -2.30
N ALA A 64 -15.20 -13.41 -3.19
CA ALA A 64 -14.00 -13.05 -3.94
C ALA A 64 -12.86 -12.55 -3.01
N LEU A 65 -13.17 -11.80 -1.95
CA LEU A 65 -12.16 -11.32 -0.99
C LEU A 65 -11.40 -12.46 -0.29
N LYS A 66 -12.00 -13.65 -0.16
CA LYS A 66 -11.35 -14.81 0.47
C LYS A 66 -10.17 -15.36 -0.34
N SER A 67 -10.11 -15.08 -1.65
CA SER A 67 -9.04 -15.53 -2.52
C SER A 67 -7.72 -14.77 -2.29
N PHE A 68 -7.78 -13.62 -1.63
CA PHE A 68 -6.60 -12.78 -1.39
C PHE A 68 -5.88 -13.14 -0.09
N PRO A 69 -4.54 -13.10 -0.07
CA PRO A 69 -3.77 -13.30 1.17
C PRO A 69 -4.08 -12.29 2.27
N GLU A 70 -4.21 -11.01 1.89
CA GLU A 70 -4.45 -9.88 2.78
C GLU A 70 -5.43 -8.90 2.13
N VAL A 71 -6.47 -8.48 2.86
CA VAL A 71 -7.53 -7.60 2.36
C VAL A 71 -7.89 -6.58 3.42
N TYR A 72 -8.06 -5.33 2.99
CA TYR A 72 -8.70 -4.28 3.78
C TYR A 72 -9.88 -3.68 3.02
N VAL A 73 -11.04 -3.66 3.67
CA VAL A 73 -12.26 -3.05 3.12
C VAL A 73 -12.45 -1.70 3.78
N GLN A 74 -12.69 -0.68 2.97
CA GLN A 74 -13.03 0.64 3.47
C GLN A 74 -14.36 0.59 4.23
N VAL A 75 -14.39 1.13 5.44
CA VAL A 75 -15.61 1.21 6.24
C VAL A 75 -15.87 2.65 6.67
N ARG A 76 -17.14 3.08 6.52
CA ARG A 76 -17.59 4.45 6.76
C ARG A 76 -18.59 4.47 7.92
N PRO A 77 -18.48 5.34 8.93
CA PRO A 77 -19.55 5.49 9.91
C PRO A 77 -20.85 6.02 9.28
N PRO A 78 -22.02 5.74 9.89
CA PRO A 78 -22.21 4.85 11.03
C PRO A 78 -22.18 3.37 10.65
N LEU A 79 -21.50 2.55 11.47
CA LEU A 79 -21.50 1.10 11.34
C LEU A 79 -22.71 0.49 12.04
N LEU A 80 -23.63 -0.05 11.24
CA LEU A 80 -24.82 -0.74 11.71
C LEU A 80 -24.51 -2.22 12.02
N GLU A 81 -25.33 -2.82 12.87
CA GLU A 81 -25.20 -4.25 13.23
C GLU A 81 -25.28 -5.17 12.01
N ALA A 82 -26.09 -4.82 11.00
CA ALA A 82 -26.16 -5.55 9.75
C ALA A 82 -24.79 -5.62 9.03
N HIS A 83 -24.05 -4.51 8.99
CA HIS A 83 -22.70 -4.46 8.40
C HIS A 83 -21.74 -5.35 9.19
N ALA A 84 -21.81 -5.29 10.52
CA ALA A 84 -20.99 -6.12 11.40
C ALA A 84 -21.23 -7.61 11.21
N ARG A 85 -22.50 -8.03 11.13
CA ARG A 85 -22.88 -9.42 10.85
C ARG A 85 -22.39 -9.87 9.48
N GLN A 86 -22.50 -9.02 8.46
CA GLN A 86 -22.04 -9.34 7.12
C GLN A 86 -20.51 -9.52 7.08
N LEU A 87 -19.73 -8.58 7.63
CA LEU A 87 -18.27 -8.71 7.73
C LEU A 87 -17.86 -9.89 8.62
N GLY A 88 -18.71 -10.29 9.57
CA GLY A 88 -18.60 -11.52 10.35
C GLY A 88 -18.40 -12.79 9.51
N ARG A 89 -18.95 -12.83 8.28
CA ARG A 89 -18.79 -13.96 7.34
C ARG A 89 -17.39 -14.05 6.73
N ALA A 90 -16.55 -13.02 6.88
CA ALA A 90 -15.19 -12.97 6.34
C ALA A 90 -14.20 -12.49 7.41
N PRO A 91 -13.85 -13.30 8.43
CA PRO A 91 -13.05 -12.89 9.60
C PRO A 91 -11.63 -12.43 9.26
N ARG A 92 -11.07 -12.89 8.13
CA ARG A 92 -9.72 -12.50 7.67
C ARG A 92 -9.67 -11.14 6.98
N VAL A 93 -10.83 -10.58 6.61
CA VAL A 93 -10.90 -9.26 5.99
C VAL A 93 -10.68 -8.21 7.06
N GLY A 94 -9.61 -7.44 6.87
CA GLY A 94 -9.27 -6.27 7.66
C GLY A 94 -10.13 -5.06 7.30
N LEU A 95 -10.01 -4.03 8.13
CA LEU A 95 -10.81 -2.83 8.05
C LEU A 95 -9.89 -1.67 7.68
N TRP A 96 -10.28 -0.90 6.68
CA TRP A 96 -9.61 0.33 6.31
C TRP A 96 -10.51 1.51 6.67
N VAL A 97 -10.01 2.40 7.50
CA VAL A 97 -10.80 3.52 8.04
C VAL A 97 -10.00 4.80 8.01
N ASP A 98 -10.72 5.92 7.91
CA ASP A 98 -10.14 7.24 8.03
C ASP A 98 -10.08 7.67 9.50
N SER A 99 -9.02 8.34 9.93
CA SER A 99 -8.83 8.79 11.31
C SER A 99 -9.97 9.65 11.84
N SER A 100 -10.63 10.45 10.98
CA SER A 100 -11.80 11.26 11.33
C SER A 100 -13.01 10.43 11.77
N THR A 101 -13.01 9.13 11.49
CA THR A 101 -14.12 8.21 11.76
C THR A 101 -14.01 7.45 13.07
N LEU A 102 -12.85 7.53 13.74
CA LEU A 102 -12.54 6.71 14.93
C LEU A 102 -13.34 7.15 16.17
N ASP A 103 -13.58 8.46 16.33
CA ASP A 103 -14.30 9.01 17.49
C ASP A 103 -15.80 8.73 17.51
N ALA A 104 -16.41 8.62 16.34
CA ALA A 104 -17.86 8.83 16.23
C ALA A 104 -18.71 7.62 16.67
N SER A 105 -18.13 6.47 17.03
CA SER A 105 -18.88 5.22 16.79
C SER A 105 -18.49 3.98 17.59
N GLY A 106 -17.28 3.88 18.18
CA GLY A 106 -16.87 2.72 18.98
C GLY A 106 -17.03 1.36 18.27
N TRP A 107 -17.06 1.38 16.94
CA TRP A 107 -17.45 0.23 16.13
C TRP A 107 -16.40 -0.89 16.14
N HIS A 108 -15.14 -0.53 16.40
CA HIS A 108 -14.02 -1.46 16.31
C HIS A 108 -14.15 -2.60 17.34
N HIS A 109 -14.69 -2.32 18.53
CA HIS A 109 -15.02 -3.36 19.51
C HIS A 109 -16.12 -4.32 19.05
N ARG A 110 -17.06 -3.86 18.21
CA ARG A 110 -18.20 -4.67 17.75
C ARG A 110 -17.83 -5.65 16.62
N LEU A 111 -16.71 -5.44 15.93
CA LEU A 111 -16.29 -6.25 14.78
C LEU A 111 -15.32 -7.39 15.14
N GLY A 112 -14.94 -7.49 16.42
CA GLY A 112 -14.03 -8.53 16.93
C GLY A 112 -12.56 -8.27 16.57
N PRO A 113 -11.66 -9.23 16.89
CA PRO A 113 -10.23 -9.09 16.64
C PRO A 113 -9.95 -9.16 15.13
N ARG A 114 -9.68 -8.01 14.50
CA ARG A 114 -9.37 -7.89 13.08
C ARG A 114 -8.24 -6.92 12.84
N ALA A 115 -7.52 -7.10 11.74
CA ALA A 115 -6.52 -6.15 11.28
C ALA A 115 -7.20 -4.82 10.92
N VAL A 116 -6.72 -3.72 11.49
CA VAL A 116 -7.19 -2.37 11.17
C VAL A 116 -6.06 -1.61 10.46
N ALA A 117 -6.39 -0.95 9.36
CA ALA A 117 -5.55 -0.02 8.66
C ALA A 117 -6.18 1.37 8.76
N VAL A 118 -5.41 2.35 9.24
CA VAL A 118 -5.90 3.71 9.44
C VAL A 118 -5.22 4.65 8.46
N GLU A 119 -6.02 5.45 7.75
CA GLU A 119 -5.55 6.61 7.01
C GLU A 119 -5.73 7.88 7.83
N VAL A 120 -4.65 8.60 8.07
CA VAL A 120 -4.64 9.92 8.66
C VAL A 120 -4.43 10.92 7.54
N ARG A 121 -5.37 11.86 7.37
CA ARG A 121 -5.27 12.95 6.40
C ARG A 121 -5.21 14.26 7.17
N GLY A 122 -4.26 15.11 6.82
CA GLY A 122 -4.06 16.39 7.49
C GLY A 122 -3.23 16.30 8.77
N VAL A 123 -3.51 17.17 9.73
CA VAL A 123 -2.76 17.28 10.99
C VAL A 123 -2.86 15.99 11.80
N LEU A 124 -1.69 15.52 12.26
CA LEU A 124 -1.58 14.47 13.26
C LEU A 124 -1.14 15.11 14.58
N ASP A 125 -2.09 15.40 15.45
CA ASP A 125 -1.84 15.85 16.82
C ASP A 125 -1.97 14.70 17.82
N VAL A 126 -1.73 15.01 19.10
CA VAL A 126 -1.80 14.03 20.20
C VAL A 126 -3.18 13.37 20.30
N ASP A 127 -4.24 14.13 20.06
CA ASP A 127 -5.62 13.60 20.16
C ASP A 127 -5.90 12.62 19.03
N VAL A 128 -5.58 12.98 17.78
CA VAL A 128 -5.66 12.06 16.63
C VAL A 128 -4.79 10.83 16.88
N ALA A 129 -3.55 11.02 17.33
CA ALA A 129 -2.62 9.92 17.58
C ALA A 129 -3.14 8.96 18.65
N SER A 130 -3.69 9.46 19.76
CA SER A 130 -4.30 8.65 20.81
C SER A 130 -5.43 7.78 20.27
N ARG A 131 -6.34 8.36 19.49
CA ARG A 131 -7.47 7.62 18.89
C ARG A 131 -7.02 6.55 17.91
N VAL A 132 -6.02 6.87 17.11
CA VAL A 132 -5.42 5.93 16.16
C VAL A 132 -4.73 4.79 16.94
N ALA A 133 -4.04 5.09 18.04
CA ALA A 133 -3.41 4.08 18.88
C ALA A 133 -4.43 3.15 19.58
N ASP A 134 -5.57 3.68 20.01
CA ASP A 134 -6.62 2.93 20.70
C ASP A 134 -7.17 1.76 19.86
N VAL A 135 -7.29 1.95 18.54
CA VAL A 135 -7.74 0.89 17.64
C VAL A 135 -6.64 -0.10 17.24
N ARG A 136 -5.43 0.06 17.79
CA ARG A 136 -4.25 -0.81 17.59
C ARG A 136 -4.05 -1.24 16.13
N PRO A 137 -3.84 -0.28 15.22
CA PRO A 137 -3.74 -0.55 13.81
C PRO A 137 -2.58 -1.49 13.49
N SER A 138 -2.85 -2.40 12.57
CA SER A 138 -1.83 -3.18 11.87
C SER A 138 -1.05 -2.33 10.85
N ARG A 139 -1.68 -1.26 10.34
CA ARG A 139 -1.11 -0.32 9.37
C ARG A 139 -1.60 1.10 9.63
N VAL A 140 -0.71 2.08 9.53
CA VAL A 140 -1.06 3.50 9.59
C VAL A 140 -0.46 4.21 8.40
N ALA A 141 -1.30 4.90 7.62
CA ALA A 141 -0.87 5.73 6.51
C ALA A 141 -1.17 7.19 6.80
N TRP A 142 -0.16 8.05 6.83
CA TRP A 142 -0.32 9.49 7.08
C TRP A 142 -0.05 10.29 5.82
N PHE A 143 -1.04 11.07 5.38
CA PHE A 143 -0.99 11.93 4.20
C PHE A 143 -1.17 13.40 4.66
N PRO A 144 -0.12 14.04 5.18
CA PRO A 144 -0.21 15.44 5.57
C PRO A 144 -0.21 16.36 4.35
N GLY A 145 -0.97 17.46 4.43
CA GLY A 145 -0.72 18.63 3.59
C GLY A 145 0.63 19.28 3.95
N PRO A 146 1.16 20.16 3.09
CA PRO A 146 2.44 20.83 3.34
C PRO A 146 2.47 21.59 4.68
N GLU A 147 1.35 22.21 5.06
CA GLU A 147 1.14 22.93 6.32
C GLU A 147 0.93 22.01 7.53
N ASP A 148 0.51 20.77 7.32
CA ASP A 148 0.20 19.80 8.38
C ASP A 148 1.41 19.00 8.82
N ALA A 149 2.46 18.97 7.98
CA ALA A 149 3.69 18.22 8.19
C ALA A 149 4.59 18.90 9.23
N SER A 150 4.26 18.73 10.52
CA SER A 150 5.05 19.27 11.64
C SER A 150 5.99 18.22 12.26
N LEU A 151 7.06 18.68 12.92
CA LEU A 151 7.94 17.80 13.71
C LEU A 151 7.19 17.12 14.87
N ALA A 152 6.23 17.82 15.48
CA ALA A 152 5.38 17.25 16.52
C ALA A 152 4.53 16.11 15.97
N GLY A 153 3.83 16.31 14.86
CA GLY A 153 3.04 15.26 14.22
C GLY A 153 3.87 14.08 13.72
N TRP A 154 5.12 14.33 13.29
CA TRP A 154 6.06 13.26 13.03
C TRP A 154 6.42 12.46 14.29
N GLY A 155 6.68 13.14 15.41
CA GLY A 155 6.95 12.53 16.71
C GLY A 155 5.81 11.60 17.17
N GLU A 156 4.56 12.00 16.91
CA GLU A 156 3.39 11.14 17.14
C GLU A 156 3.33 9.97 16.16
N PHE A 157 3.50 10.24 14.86
CA PHE A 157 3.43 9.21 13.81
C PHE A 157 4.39 8.05 14.05
N VAL A 158 5.63 8.33 14.46
CA VAL A 158 6.64 7.30 14.71
C VAL A 158 6.36 6.47 15.96
N GLN A 159 5.50 6.94 16.86
CA GLN A 159 5.10 6.22 18.06
C GLN A 159 3.86 5.33 17.84
N LEU A 160 3.08 5.60 16.79
CA LEU A 160 1.90 4.80 16.46
C LEU A 160 2.27 3.32 16.23
N PRO A 161 1.39 2.36 16.58
CA PRO A 161 1.62 0.95 16.32
C PRO A 161 1.43 0.60 14.84
N GLY A 162 1.88 -0.58 14.44
CA GLY A 162 1.68 -1.12 13.10
C GLY A 162 2.69 -0.64 12.07
N ALA A 163 2.51 -1.12 10.83
CA ALA A 163 3.35 -0.72 9.69
C ALA A 163 2.99 0.70 9.23
N LYS A 164 3.99 1.57 9.23
CA LYS A 164 3.83 3.01 8.95
C LYS A 164 4.06 3.31 7.48
N LEU A 165 3.18 4.10 6.88
CA LEU A 165 3.32 4.66 5.54
C LEU A 165 3.15 6.18 5.60
N LEU A 166 4.14 6.95 5.14
CA LEU A 166 4.03 8.37 4.92
C LEU A 166 3.69 8.59 3.45
N GLY A 167 2.62 9.32 3.20
CA GLY A 167 2.22 9.79 1.89
C GLY A 167 3.17 10.85 1.31
N PRO A 168 3.00 11.18 0.03
CA PRO A 168 3.74 12.28 -0.60
C PRO A 168 3.43 13.61 0.10
N ILE A 169 4.47 14.43 0.31
CA ILE A 169 4.33 15.80 0.82
C ILE A 169 4.78 16.77 -0.29
N ALA A 170 3.84 17.55 -0.82
CA ALA A 170 4.12 18.52 -1.87
C ALA A 170 4.71 19.82 -1.29
N LEU A 171 6.02 19.88 -1.06
CA LEU A 171 6.64 21.13 -0.59
C LEU A 171 6.69 22.15 -1.73
N GLY A 172 5.79 23.14 -1.72
CA GLY A 172 5.93 24.39 -2.47
C GLY A 172 5.40 24.42 -3.91
N GLY A 173 4.18 23.91 -4.16
CA GLY A 173 3.39 24.23 -5.38
C GLY A 173 3.91 23.73 -6.72
N ARG A 174 5.11 23.14 -6.76
CA ARG A 174 5.49 22.13 -7.74
C ARG A 174 5.31 20.78 -7.06
N ASP A 175 4.98 19.75 -7.82
CA ASP A 175 5.35 18.38 -7.45
C ASP A 175 6.88 18.33 -7.39
N VAL A 176 7.44 18.88 -6.31
CA VAL A 176 8.86 18.85 -6.05
C VAL A 176 9.13 17.41 -5.67
N ALA A 177 9.62 16.66 -6.66
CA ALA A 177 10.64 15.65 -6.49
C ALA A 177 11.56 16.07 -5.33
N LEU A 178 11.22 15.60 -4.12
CA LEU A 178 11.94 15.99 -2.91
C LEU A 178 13.39 15.52 -3.05
N GLY A 179 14.29 16.50 -3.06
CA GLY A 179 15.72 16.29 -3.02
C GLY A 179 16.09 15.36 -1.86
N ALA A 180 17.01 14.46 -2.16
CA ALA A 180 17.51 13.39 -1.30
C ALA A 180 17.74 13.82 0.15
N TRP A 181 16.81 13.48 1.04
CA TRP A 181 17.04 13.41 2.48
C TRP A 181 17.01 11.93 2.87
N SER A 182 18.18 11.33 3.02
CA SER A 182 18.31 9.93 3.46
C SER A 182 18.09 9.85 4.96
N TRP A 183 16.94 9.33 5.40
CA TRP A 183 16.70 9.00 6.80
C TRP A 183 16.75 7.50 7.03
N ARG A 184 17.65 7.08 7.93
CA ARG A 184 17.82 5.68 8.36
C ARG A 184 16.89 5.39 9.53
N SER A 185 15.65 5.07 9.24
CA SER A 185 14.72 4.43 10.19
C SER A 185 14.15 3.19 9.53
N SER A 186 14.28 2.03 10.17
CA SER A 186 13.79 0.74 9.67
C SER A 186 12.27 0.58 9.78
N ALA A 187 11.57 1.52 10.42
CA ALA A 187 10.16 1.38 10.81
C ALA A 187 9.18 2.24 10.01
N SER A 188 9.64 3.28 9.28
CA SER A 188 8.77 4.20 8.53
C SER A 188 8.91 3.98 7.03
N ARG A 189 7.80 3.75 6.32
CA ARG A 189 7.78 3.55 4.86
C ARG A 189 7.35 4.86 4.20
N VAL A 190 8.05 5.33 3.18
CA VAL A 190 7.62 6.51 2.39
C VAL A 190 6.99 6.03 1.08
N LEU A 191 5.86 6.62 0.68
CA LEU A 191 5.22 6.45 -0.63
C LEU A 191 5.78 7.48 -1.60
N LEU A 192 6.44 7.01 -2.67
CA LEU A 192 6.90 7.86 -3.77
C LEU A 192 6.14 7.54 -5.06
N TRP A 193 5.90 8.58 -5.84
CA TRP A 193 5.43 8.47 -7.22
C TRP A 193 6.65 8.37 -8.13
N THR A 194 6.69 7.36 -9.00
CA THR A 194 7.68 7.30 -10.08
C THR A 194 7.08 7.83 -11.37
N ASP A 195 7.88 8.54 -12.16
CA ASP A 195 7.55 8.82 -13.56
C ASP A 195 7.74 7.56 -14.43
N ALA A 196 7.36 7.65 -15.71
CA ALA A 196 7.52 6.60 -16.72
C ALA A 196 8.96 6.08 -16.90
N LYS A 197 9.95 6.78 -16.32
CA LYS A 197 11.37 6.45 -16.39
C LYS A 197 11.89 5.82 -15.09
N GLY A 198 11.00 5.50 -14.15
CA GLY A 198 11.33 4.76 -12.94
C GLY A 198 12.25 5.50 -11.97
N ARG A 199 12.37 6.83 -12.09
CA ARG A 199 13.27 7.60 -11.22
C ARG A 199 12.67 7.74 -9.82
N ALA A 200 12.96 6.78 -8.95
CA ALA A 200 12.80 6.93 -7.51
C ALA A 200 13.97 7.79 -6.96
N LEU A 201 13.67 8.84 -6.21
CA LEU A 201 14.69 9.70 -5.59
C LEU A 201 15.32 8.96 -4.42
N GLY A 202 16.65 9.03 -4.31
CA GLY A 202 17.45 8.31 -3.32
C GLY A 202 16.95 8.50 -1.88
N GLY A 203 16.58 7.39 -1.25
CA GLY A 203 16.04 7.28 0.11
C GLY A 203 15.49 5.87 0.32
N ALA A 204 15.21 5.48 1.57
CA ALA A 204 14.63 4.18 1.90
C ALA A 204 13.14 4.13 1.49
N VAL A 205 12.90 3.97 0.19
CA VAL A 205 11.55 3.88 -0.39
C VAL A 205 11.07 2.45 -0.23
N ARG A 206 10.02 2.25 0.57
CA ARG A 206 9.44 0.91 0.79
C ARG A 206 8.06 0.73 0.20
N ARG A 207 7.40 1.78 -0.31
CA ARG A 207 6.21 1.61 -1.15
C ARG A 207 6.23 2.58 -2.32
N ILE A 208 5.94 2.10 -3.51
CA ILE A 208 5.94 2.91 -4.73
C ILE A 208 4.59 2.79 -5.41
N ARG A 209 3.96 3.93 -5.68
CA ARG A 209 2.74 3.96 -6.49
C ARG A 209 3.12 4.03 -7.95
N VAL A 210 2.66 3.04 -8.71
CA VAL A 210 3.01 2.85 -10.11
C VAL A 210 1.81 3.27 -10.97
N ARG A 211 1.99 4.31 -11.79
CA ARG A 211 0.97 4.77 -12.75
C ARG A 211 1.11 4.07 -14.11
N GLU A 212 2.32 3.65 -14.47
CA GLU A 212 2.66 3.09 -15.78
C GLU A 212 3.58 1.87 -15.62
N PRO A 213 3.56 0.90 -16.56
CA PRO A 213 4.33 -0.32 -16.42
C PRO A 213 5.82 -0.01 -16.42
N LEU A 214 6.51 -0.36 -15.33
CA LEU A 214 7.96 -0.25 -15.25
C LEU A 214 8.58 -1.39 -16.06
N ASP A 215 9.60 -1.09 -16.86
CA ASP A 215 10.36 -2.12 -17.55
C ASP A 215 11.12 -3.02 -16.56
N GLU A 216 11.60 -4.17 -17.03
CA GLU A 216 12.26 -5.14 -16.17
C GLU A 216 13.55 -4.58 -15.57
N VAL A 217 14.32 -3.83 -16.35
CA VAL A 217 15.58 -3.21 -15.90
C VAL A 217 15.33 -2.26 -14.71
N THR A 218 14.26 -1.48 -14.78
CA THR A 218 13.83 -0.56 -13.73
C THR A 218 13.38 -1.29 -12.48
N LEU A 219 12.58 -2.34 -12.63
CA LEU A 219 12.16 -3.17 -11.50
C LEU A 219 13.35 -3.85 -10.82
N VAL A 220 14.28 -4.40 -11.61
CA VAL A 220 15.52 -5.00 -11.08
C VAL A 220 16.30 -3.95 -10.28
N ALA A 221 16.52 -2.77 -10.86
CA ALA A 221 17.28 -1.71 -10.20
C ALA A 221 16.65 -1.31 -8.87
N LEU A 222 15.31 -1.20 -8.83
CA LEU A 222 14.54 -0.85 -7.65
C LEU A 222 14.60 -1.93 -6.56
N PHE A 223 14.42 -3.21 -6.91
CA PHE A 223 14.50 -4.31 -5.93
C PHE A 223 15.93 -4.64 -5.48
N VAL A 224 16.94 -4.40 -6.32
CA VAL A 224 18.36 -4.54 -5.94
C VAL A 224 18.76 -3.47 -4.93
N GLN A 225 18.26 -2.24 -5.10
CA GLN A 225 18.53 -1.14 -4.17
C GLN A 225 17.79 -1.33 -2.85
N GLU A 226 16.50 -1.69 -2.90
CA GLU A 226 15.66 -1.90 -1.72
C GLU A 226 14.77 -3.14 -1.89
N PRO A 227 15.22 -4.33 -1.44
CA PRO A 227 14.47 -5.58 -1.58
C PRO A 227 13.10 -5.58 -0.87
N ALA A 228 12.92 -4.69 0.10
CA ALA A 228 11.68 -4.56 0.88
C ALA A 228 10.63 -3.65 0.22
N THR A 229 10.83 -3.29 -1.06
CA THR A 229 9.90 -2.41 -1.77
C THR A 229 8.56 -3.08 -2.06
N GLU A 230 7.47 -2.42 -1.69
CA GLU A 230 6.10 -2.78 -2.02
C GLU A 230 5.63 -1.94 -3.21
N LEU A 231 4.88 -2.52 -4.14
CA LEU A 231 4.30 -1.80 -5.28
C LEU A 231 2.82 -1.50 -5.00
N GLU A 232 2.30 -0.37 -5.46
CA GLU A 232 0.89 -0.01 -5.35
C GLU A 232 0.31 0.39 -6.72
N LEU A 233 -0.83 -0.19 -7.09
CA LEU A 233 -1.58 0.09 -8.30
C LEU A 233 -2.99 0.57 -7.94
N GLU A 234 -3.47 1.60 -8.64
CA GLU A 234 -4.88 1.95 -8.68
C GLU A 234 -5.54 1.19 -9.84
N VAL A 235 -6.64 0.50 -9.55
CA VAL A 235 -7.34 -0.36 -10.50
C VAL A 235 -8.76 0.16 -10.65
N GLY A 236 -9.04 0.69 -11.84
CA GLY A 236 -10.37 1.07 -12.29
C GLY A 236 -11.23 -0.16 -12.63
N ALA A 237 -12.53 0.06 -12.81
CA ALA A 237 -13.47 -0.97 -13.24
C ALA A 237 -13.51 -1.17 -14.76
N ASP A 238 -12.76 -0.37 -15.53
CA ASP A 238 -12.64 -0.54 -16.96
C ASP A 238 -11.76 -1.75 -17.31
N PRO A 239 -12.03 -2.43 -18.45
CA PRO A 239 -11.27 -3.61 -18.85
C PRO A 239 -9.78 -3.37 -19.04
N GLU A 240 -9.37 -2.16 -19.41
CA GLU A 240 -7.97 -1.80 -19.63
C GLU A 240 -7.21 -1.79 -18.30
N SER A 241 -7.74 -1.11 -17.29
CA SER A 241 -7.15 -1.07 -15.95
C SER A 241 -7.11 -2.46 -15.29
N LEU A 242 -8.17 -3.26 -15.46
CA LEU A 242 -8.20 -4.64 -14.97
C LEU A 242 -7.19 -5.54 -15.67
N GLY A 243 -7.09 -5.44 -17.01
CA GLY A 243 -6.10 -6.16 -17.79
C GLY A 243 -4.67 -5.78 -17.40
N TYR A 244 -4.44 -4.48 -17.17
CA TYR A 244 -3.18 -3.95 -16.71
C TYR A 244 -2.79 -4.48 -15.31
N ALA A 245 -3.72 -4.45 -14.36
CA ALA A 245 -3.48 -4.99 -13.02
C ALA A 245 -3.21 -6.50 -13.05
N ARG A 246 -3.94 -7.25 -13.89
CA ARG A 246 -3.72 -8.70 -14.07
C ARG A 246 -2.33 -8.99 -14.64
N ALA A 247 -1.91 -8.24 -15.66
CA ALA A 247 -0.58 -8.39 -16.24
C ALA A 247 0.54 -8.16 -15.20
N TRP A 248 0.35 -7.22 -14.27
CA TRP A 248 1.28 -7.02 -13.16
C TRP A 248 1.33 -8.20 -12.19
N VAL A 249 0.17 -8.74 -11.81
CA VAL A 249 0.09 -9.92 -10.93
C VAL A 249 0.79 -11.10 -11.57
N GLU A 250 0.46 -11.42 -12.83
CA GLU A 250 1.05 -12.54 -13.58
C GLU A 250 2.57 -12.37 -13.75
N ARG A 251 3.02 -11.16 -14.08
CA ARG A 251 4.45 -10.87 -14.24
C ARG A 251 5.24 -11.07 -12.95
N LEU A 252 4.71 -10.59 -11.82
CA LEU A 252 5.38 -10.74 -10.52
C LEU A 252 5.35 -12.19 -10.05
N GLU A 253 4.23 -12.90 -10.22
CA GLU A 253 4.11 -14.34 -9.92
C GLU A 253 5.10 -15.17 -10.74
N ALA A 254 5.24 -14.87 -12.03
CA ALA A 254 6.20 -15.54 -12.90
C ALA A 254 7.66 -15.31 -12.43
N ALA A 255 7.98 -14.10 -11.98
CA ALA A 255 9.30 -13.77 -11.43
C ALA A 255 9.60 -14.55 -10.14
N VAL A 256 8.61 -14.72 -9.26
CA VAL A 256 8.76 -15.57 -8.05
C VAL A 256 8.93 -17.05 -8.41
N SER A 257 8.08 -17.54 -9.30
CA SER A 257 8.00 -18.98 -9.65
C SER A 257 9.20 -19.46 -10.49
N GLY A 258 9.88 -18.55 -11.18
CA GLY A 258 11.03 -18.81 -12.04
C GLY A 258 12.29 -19.33 -11.34
N SER A 259 12.30 -19.46 -10.01
CA SER A 259 13.43 -19.99 -9.23
C SER A 259 13.40 -21.51 -9.00
N ALA A 260 12.36 -22.23 -9.45
CA ALA A 260 12.17 -23.65 -9.15
C ALA A 260 12.58 -24.61 -10.28
N ARG A 261 13.61 -24.27 -11.08
CA ARG A 261 14.19 -25.20 -12.07
C ARG A 261 15.69 -25.39 -11.85
#